data_AF-A0A0Q4QSB6-F1
#
_entry.id   AF-A0A0Q4QSB6-F1
#
_cell.length_a   1.000
_cell.length_b   1.000
_cell.length_c   1.000
_cell.angle_alpha   90.00
_cell.angle_beta   90.00
_cell.angle_gamma   90.00
#
_symmetry.space_group_name_H-M   'P 1'
#
loop_
_entity.id
_entity.type
_entity.pdbx_description
1 polymer ?
#
loop_
_entity_poly.entity_id
_entity_poly.type
_entity_poly.pdbx_seq_one_letter_code
_entity_poly.pdbx_strand_id
1 'polypeptide(L)' 'MVLAATDMRLFQMLRIDGRRLRYRARTAMGGPCDAIDPVRDGAGRQPREPEDGRIPLRVCRHPASPEGCNERCWE' A
#
# COMPACT_ATOMS: atom_id res chain seq x y z
N MET A 1 -13.07 5.19 -0.96
CA MET A 1 -12.16 6.22 -0.44
C MET A 1 -11.12 6.54 -1.51
N VAL A 2 -11.09 7.77 -2.01
CA VAL A 2 -9.95 8.25 -2.79
C VAL A 2 -8.82 8.43 -1.79
N LEU A 3 -7.64 7.89 -2.06
CA LEU A 3 -6.44 8.51 -1.50
C LEU A 3 -6.10 9.63 -2.47
N ALA A 4 -6.75 10.78 -2.30
CA ALA A 4 -6.24 11.99 -2.91
C ALA A 4 -4.83 12.15 -2.33
N ALA A 5 -3.83 12.53 -3.14
CA ALA A 5 -2.50 12.87 -2.65
C ALA A 5 -2.51 14.17 -1.80
N THR A 6 -3.61 14.42 -1.09
CA THR A 6 -3.81 15.46 -0.10
C THR A 6 -3.10 15.00 1.17
N ASP A 7 -1.87 15.46 1.35
CA ASP A 7 -1.13 15.42 2.62
C ASP A 7 -1.07 14.04 3.29
N MET A 8 -0.82 12.98 2.52
CA MET A 8 -0.46 11.69 3.11
C MET A 8 0.95 11.78 3.66
N ARG A 9 1.07 12.17 4.93
CA ARG A 9 2.31 12.02 5.67
C ARG A 9 2.61 10.54 5.82
N LEU A 10 3.74 10.09 5.30
CA LEU A 10 4.17 8.71 5.33
C LEU A 10 5.34 8.53 6.29
N PHE A 11 5.37 7.39 6.96
CA PHE A 11 6.56 6.94 7.67
C PHE A 11 6.85 5.48 7.36
N GLN A 12 8.13 5.12 7.46
CA GLN A 12 8.64 3.80 7.13
C GLN A 12 9.05 3.09 8.42
N MET A 13 8.67 1.82 8.53
CA MET A 13 9.05 0.95 9.63
C MET A 13 9.85 -0.23 9.09
N LEU A 14 11.04 -0.41 9.65
CA LEU A 14 11.89 -1.57 9.41
C LEU A 14 11.97 -2.36 10.70
N ARG A 15 11.48 -3.60 10.69
CA ARG A 15 11.68 -4.56 11.78
C ARG A 15 12.65 -5.63 11.33
N ILE A 16 13.67 -5.86 12.13
CA ILE A 16 14.74 -6.82 11.85
C ILE A 16 14.70 -7.86 12.96
N ASP A 17 14.31 -9.09 12.61
CA ASP A 17 14.27 -10.23 13.52
C ASP A 17 15.25 -11.30 12.99
N GLY A 18 16.48 -11.30 13.51
CA GLY A 18 17.56 -12.16 13.03
C GLY A 18 17.87 -11.94 11.54
N ARG A 19 17.59 -12.93 10.69
CA ARG A 19 17.79 -12.83 9.23
C ARG A 19 16.56 -12.31 8.47
N ARG A 20 15.44 -12.09 9.15
CA ARG A 20 14.18 -11.61 8.55
C ARG A 20 14.11 -10.09 8.64
N LEU A 21 13.90 -9.47 7.49
CA LEU A 21 13.55 -8.05 7.38
C LEU A 21 12.05 -7.96 7.12
N ARG A 22 11.42 -7.00 7.77
CA ARG A 22 10.01 -6.70 7.66
C ARG A 22 9.88 -5.19 7.42
N TYR A 23 9.59 -4.81 6.18
CA TYR A 23 9.31 -3.44 5.79
C TYR A 23 7.81 -3.16 5.80
N ARG A 24 7.40 -2.01 6.34
CA ARG A 24 6.04 -1.47 6.19
C ARG A 24 6.11 0.04 5.98
N ALA A 25 5.32 0.55 5.04
CA ALA A 25 4.99 1.97 4.94
C ALA A 25 3.60 2.23 5.54
N ARG A 26 3.46 3.31 6.29
CA ARG A 26 2.18 3.71 6.89
C ARG A 26 1.90 5.18 6.70
N THR A 27 0.62 5.51 6.67
CA THR A 27 0.17 6.90 6.86
C THR A 27 0.38 7.32 8.30
N ALA A 28 0.54 8.61 8.57
CA ALA A 28 0.60 9.17 9.92
C ALA A 28 -0.65 8.84 10.76
N MET A 29 -1.78 8.59 10.12
CA MET A 29 -3.01 8.09 10.77
C MET A 29 -2.99 6.58 11.07
N GLY A 30 -1.88 5.89 10.78
CA GLY A 30 -1.63 4.50 11.13
C GLY A 30 -2.11 3.47 10.10
N GLY A 31 -2.70 3.91 8.98
CA GLY A 31 -3.18 3.03 7.91
C GLY A 31 -2.01 2.41 7.11
N PRO A 32 -2.07 1.11 6.75
CA PRO A 32 -1.04 0.48 5.92
C PRO A 32 -1.08 1.07 4.50
N CYS A 33 0.09 1.37 3.95
CA CYS A 33 0.25 1.76 2.55
C CYS A 33 0.89 0.64 1.74
N ASP A 34 2.06 0.18 2.19
CA ASP A 34 2.80 -0.91 1.56
C ASP A 34 3.44 -1.80 2.62
N ALA A 35 3.69 -3.06 2.28
CA ALA A 35 4.42 -3.98 3.12
C ALA A 35 5.25 -4.95 2.28
N ILE A 36 6.48 -5.22 2.72
CA ILE A 36 7.38 -6.15 2.03
C ILE A 36 8.14 -6.97 3.06
N ASP A 37 8.07 -8.29 2.92
CA ASP A 37 8.80 -9.28 3.71
C ASP A 37 9.76 -10.02 2.77
N PRO A 38 10.97 -9.48 2.51
CA PRO A 38 11.88 -10.10 1.57
C PRO A 38 12.29 -11.50 2.05
N VAL A 39 12.00 -12.50 1.22
CA VAL A 39 12.33 -13.90 1.44
C VAL A 39 13.62 -14.24 0.71
N ARG A 40 14.41 -15.17 1.26
CA ARG A 40 15.57 -15.72 0.55
C ARG A 40 15.05 -16.79 -0.40
N ASP A 41 15.35 -16.65 -1.69
CA ASP A 41 15.05 -17.65 -2.71
C ASP A 41 16.26 -17.81 -3.63
N GLY A 42 16.75 -19.05 -3.74
CA GLY A 42 17.93 -19.43 -4.52
C GLY A 42 19.07 -18.41 -4.49
N ALA A 43 19.15 -17.63 -5.58
CA ALA A 43 20.23 -16.69 -5.89
C ALA A 43 20.14 -15.32 -5.18
N GLY A 44 19.11 -15.03 -4.39
CA GLY A 44 18.96 -13.70 -3.80
C GLY A 44 17.87 -13.53 -2.76
N ARG A 45 17.55 -12.26 -2.46
CA ARG A 45 16.34 -11.90 -1.71
C ARG A 45 15.29 -11.42 -2.71
N GLN A 46 14.11 -12.02 -2.66
CA GLN A 46 12.96 -11.60 -3.46
C GLN A 46 11.98 -10.84 -2.56
N PRO A 47 11.45 -9.70 -3.01
CA PRO A 47 10.39 -9.01 -2.30
C PRO A 47 9.14 -9.90 -2.30
N ARG A 48 8.53 -10.07 -1.13
CA ARG A 48 7.22 -10.72 -1.00
C ARG A 48 6.28 -9.76 -0.30
N GLU A 49 5.19 -9.43 -0.95
CA GLU A 49 4.13 -8.66 -0.31
C GLU A 49 3.32 -9.59 0.60
N PRO A 50 3.15 -9.26 1.89
CA PRO A 50 2.24 -10.01 2.75
C PRO A 50 0.79 -9.73 2.35
N GLU A 51 -0.06 -10.75 2.41
CA GLU A 51 -1.49 -10.60 2.08
C GLU A 51 -2.25 -9.82 3.17
N ASP A 52 -1.79 -9.93 4.41
CA ASP A 52 -2.35 -9.20 5.55
C ASP A 52 -2.02 -7.70 5.48
N GLY A 53 -3.05 -6.88 5.67
CA GLY A 53 -2.92 -5.42 5.61
C GLY A 53 -2.85 -4.82 4.20
N ARG A 54 -3.16 -5.59 3.16
CA ARG A 54 -3.32 -5.05 1.80
C ARG A 54 -4.41 -3.99 1.75
N ILE A 55 -4.15 -2.87 1.08
CA ILE A 55 -5.20 -1.94 0.70
C ILE A 55 -6.00 -2.62 -0.42
N PRO A 56 -7.32 -2.83 -0.27
CA PRO A 56 -8.13 -3.43 -1.32
C PRO A 56 -8.11 -2.55 -2.56
N LEU A 57 -8.00 -3.18 -3.73
CA LEU A 57 -8.13 -2.46 -4.99
C LEU A 57 -9.48 -1.76 -5.02
N ARG A 58 -9.46 -0.46 -5.30
CA ARG A 58 -10.68 0.32 -5.42
C ARG A 58 -11.37 -0.01 -6.74
N VAL A 59 -12.53 -0.65 -6.66
CA VAL A 59 -13.38 -0.93 -7.83
C VAL A 59 -14.55 0.07 -7.81
N CYS A 60 -14.54 1.04 -8.74
CA CYS A 60 -15.64 2.01 -8.89
C CYS A 60 -16.68 1.48 -9.87
N ARG A 61 -17.98 1.65 -9.56
CA ARG A 61 -19.06 1.40 -10.52
C ARG A 61 -19.03 2.43 -11.67
N HIS A 62 -18.85 3.70 -11.33
CA HIS A 62 -18.62 4.79 -12.27
C HIS A 62 -17.23 5.39 -12.02
N PRO A 63 -16.23 5.11 -12.89
CA PRO A 63 -14.84 5.54 -12.69
C PRO A 63 -14.60 7.01 -13.01
N ALA A 64 -15.54 7.69 -13.68
CA ALA A 64 -15.47 9.10 -14.01
C ALA A 64 -16.86 9.76 -13.87
N SER A 65 -16.87 11.07 -13.59
CA SER A 65 -18.09 11.89 -13.64
C SER A 65 -18.60 11.97 -15.09
N PRO A 66 -19.86 12.38 -15.29
CA PRO A 66 -20.38 12.68 -16.63
C PRO A 66 -19.51 13.70 -17.39
N GLU A 67 -18.89 14.66 -16.69
CA GLU A 67 -17.95 15.63 -17.29
C GLU A 67 -16.50 15.14 -17.34
N GLY A 68 -16.23 13.86 -17.00
CA GLY A 68 -14.93 13.22 -17.16
C GLY A 68 -13.99 13.30 -15.95
N CYS A 69 -14.43 13.81 -14.80
CA CYS A 69 -13.59 13.87 -13.60
C CYS A 69 -13.40 12.47 -12.98
N ASN A 70 -12.16 12.00 -12.89
CA ASN A 70 -11.81 10.64 -12.40
C ASN A 70 -11.10 10.64 -11.03
N GLU A 71 -11.08 11.77 -10.33
CA GLU A 71 -10.44 11.89 -9.01
C GLU A 71 -11.18 11.08 -7.94
N ARG A 72 -12.45 10.71 -8.15
CA ARG A 72 -13.25 9.91 -7.21
C ARG A 72 -14.16 8.91 -7.92
N CYS A 73 -14.61 7.88 -7.20
CA CYS A 73 -15.73 7.07 -7.65
C CYS A 73 -16.97 7.95 -7.59
N TRP A 74 -17.81 7.82 -8.60
CA TRP A 74 -19.11 8.46 -8.67
C TRP A 74 -20.20 7.42 -8.42
N GLU A 75 -21.32 7.87 -7.84
CA GLU A 75 -22.50 7.03 -7.61
C GLU A 75 -23.29 6.78 -8.89
#